data_AF-A0A7L2D212-F1
#
_entry.id   AF-A0A7L2D212-F1
#
_cell.length_a   1.000
_cell.length_b   1.000
_cell.length_c   1.000
_cell.angle_alpha   90.00
_cell.angle_beta   90.00
_cell.angle_gamma   90.00
#
_symmetry.space_group_name_H-M   'P 1'
#
loop_
_entity.id
_entity.type
_entity.pdbx_description
1 polymer ?
#
loop_
_entity_poly.entity_id
_entity_poly.type
_entity_poly.pdbx_seq_one_letter_code
_entity_poly.pdbx_strand_id
1 'polypeptide(L)'
;VLLLLLLLGTAHALPSCSHFPELLPTKLKELRVKFEEIKDYFQSKDDELSIQLLSSDLLEEFKGSLGCQAVSELMGFYMEEVLPSAISASAQHQRSVGDLGNLLLSLRGMMRRC
;
A
#
# COMPACT_ATOMS: atom_id res chain seq x y z
N VAL A 1 11.03 -42.38 3.05
CA VAL A 1 9.71 -41.77 2.73
C VAL A 1 9.05 -41.20 3.99
N LEU A 2 8.91 -41.95 5.08
CA LEU A 2 8.33 -41.45 6.34
C LEU A 2 9.09 -40.27 6.99
N LEU A 3 10.42 -40.24 6.85
CA LEU A 3 11.27 -39.15 7.35
C LEU A 3 11.13 -37.82 6.56
N LEU A 4 10.72 -37.89 5.29
CA LEU A 4 10.49 -36.71 4.44
C LEU A 4 9.12 -36.06 4.74
N LEU A 5 8.14 -36.85 5.18
CA LEU A 5 6.82 -36.35 5.58
C LEU A 5 6.84 -35.62 6.94
N LEU A 6 7.77 -36.00 7.83
CA LEU A 6 7.95 -35.32 9.13
C LEU A 6 8.59 -33.92 9.00
N LEU A 7 9.31 -33.66 7.91
CA LEU A 7 9.87 -32.33 7.61
C LEU A 7 8.87 -31.38 6.94
N LEU A 8 7.75 -31.90 6.41
CA LEU A 8 6.62 -31.10 5.87
C LEU A 8 5.62 -30.66 6.95
N GLY A 9 5.80 -31.12 8.19
CA GLY A 9 4.89 -30.93 9.32
C GLY A 9 5.03 -29.60 10.06
N THR A 10 5.63 -28.56 9.48
CA THR A 10 5.35 -27.21 9.96
C THR A 10 3.96 -26.85 9.48
N ALA A 11 2.95 -27.21 10.28
CA ALA A 11 1.70 -26.47 10.29
C ALA A 11 2.09 -25.01 10.51
N HIS A 12 2.30 -24.27 9.41
CA HIS A 12 2.36 -22.84 9.45
C HIS A 12 1.00 -22.47 10.02
N ALA A 13 0.96 -22.06 11.29
CA ALA A 13 -0.24 -21.54 11.88
C ALA A 13 -0.70 -20.42 10.93
N LEU A 14 -1.73 -20.71 10.13
CA LEU A 14 -2.22 -19.77 9.14
C LEU A 14 -2.63 -18.55 9.96
N PRO A 15 -2.10 -17.35 9.67
CA PRO A 15 -2.47 -16.16 10.44
C PRO A 15 -4.00 -16.08 10.45
N SER A 16 -4.59 -15.95 11.65
CA SER A 16 -6.03 -15.82 11.78
C SER A 16 -6.46 -14.50 11.15
N CYS A 17 -7.00 -14.58 9.93
CA CYS A 17 -7.50 -13.44 9.16
C CYS A 17 -8.94 -13.08 9.49
N SER A 18 -9.50 -13.69 10.54
CA SER A 18 -10.87 -13.50 11.01
C SER A 18 -11.24 -12.05 11.33
N HIS A 19 -10.26 -11.21 11.66
CA HIS A 19 -10.46 -9.79 11.97
C HIS A 19 -10.05 -8.84 10.82
N PHE A 20 -9.60 -9.37 9.69
CA PHE A 20 -9.10 -8.54 8.59
C PHE A 20 -10.16 -7.56 8.05
N PRO A 21 -11.41 -7.98 7.75
CA PRO A 21 -12.43 -7.07 7.25
C PRO A 21 -12.71 -5.90 8.20
N GLU A 22 -12.69 -6.12 9.51
CA GLU A 22 -12.92 -5.09 10.53
C GLU A 22 -11.71 -4.16 10.70
N LEU A 23 -10.50 -4.66 10.48
CA LEU A 23 -9.26 -3.88 10.59
C LEU A 23 -9.00 -3.00 9.35
N LEU A 24 -9.46 -3.43 8.17
CA LEU A 24 -9.19 -2.73 6.91
C LEU A 24 -9.65 -1.26 6.93
N PRO A 25 -10.89 -0.90 7.34
CA PRO A 25 -11.31 0.50 7.45
C PRO A 25 -10.40 1.35 8.35
N THR A 26 -9.94 0.78 9.47
CA THR A 26 -9.04 1.46 10.41
C THR A 26 -7.69 1.72 9.77
N LYS A 27 -7.11 0.75 9.06
CA LYS A 27 -5.85 0.92 8.32
C LYS A 27 -5.94 1.95 7.21
N LEU A 28 -7.06 1.97 6.49
CA LEU A 28 -7.30 3.01 5.49
C LEU A 28 -7.49 4.40 6.12
N LYS A 29 -8.05 4.50 7.33
CA LYS A 29 -8.14 5.77 8.06
C LYS A 29 -6.77 6.27 8.51
N GLU A 30 -5.93 5.39 9.05
CA GLU A 30 -4.54 5.72 9.44
C GLU A 30 -3.76 6.30 8.25
N LEU A 31 -3.84 5.64 7.08
CA LEU A 31 -3.21 6.12 5.84
C LEU A 31 -3.69 7.54 5.45
N ARG A 32 -5.01 7.77 5.46
CA ARG A 32 -5.58 9.08 5.10
C ARG A 32 -5.12 10.18 6.05
N VAL A 33 -5.19 9.94 7.36
CA VAL A 33 -4.73 10.91 8.37
C VAL A 33 -3.25 11.23 8.18
N LYS A 34 -2.42 10.22 7.89
CA LYS A 34 -0.99 10.45 7.68
C LYS A 34 -0.68 11.23 6.41
N PHE A 35 -1.46 11.00 5.34
CA PHE A 35 -1.33 11.76 4.09
C PHE A 35 -1.64 13.26 4.28
N GLU A 36 -2.59 13.62 5.15
CA GLU A 36 -2.92 15.03 5.42
C GLU A 36 -1.72 15.84 5.92
N GLU A 37 -0.74 15.22 6.60
CA GLU A 37 0.48 15.91 7.07
C GLU A 37 1.38 16.42 5.94
N ILE A 38 1.29 15.81 4.75
CA ILE A 38 2.16 16.10 3.60
C ILE A 38 1.40 16.65 2.40
N LYS A 39 0.07 16.58 2.43
CA LYS A 39 -0.82 16.92 1.31
C LYS A 39 -0.56 18.33 0.79
N ASP A 40 -0.60 19.34 1.66
CA ASP A 40 -0.49 20.74 1.25
C ASP A 40 0.87 21.03 0.60
N TYR A 41 1.94 20.41 1.11
CA TYR A 41 3.26 20.54 0.51
C TYR A 41 3.27 19.98 -0.91
N PHE A 42 2.88 18.72 -1.11
CA PHE A 42 2.93 18.11 -2.45
C PHE A 42 1.94 18.73 -3.43
N GLN A 43 0.76 19.18 -2.98
CA GLN A 43 -0.17 19.95 -3.81
C GLN A 43 0.40 21.32 -4.21
N SER A 44 1.13 21.99 -3.32
CA SER A 44 1.80 23.26 -3.67
C SER A 44 2.97 23.10 -4.66
N LYS A 45 3.43 21.86 -4.88
CA LYS A 45 4.50 21.51 -5.82
C LYS A 45 3.99 20.99 -7.15
N ASP A 46 2.69 20.77 -7.29
CA ASP A 46 2.05 20.32 -8.52
C ASP A 46 1.62 21.54 -9.34
N ASP A 47 2.32 21.78 -10.45
CA ASP A 47 2.03 22.85 -11.40
C ASP A 47 1.18 22.39 -12.60
N GLU A 48 0.93 21.08 -12.75
CA GLU A 48 0.20 20.48 -13.87
C GLU A 48 -1.24 20.08 -13.50
N LEU A 49 -1.99 21.01 -12.89
CA LEU A 49 -3.35 20.77 -12.36
C LEU A 49 -4.39 20.32 -13.41
N SER A 50 -4.10 20.47 -14.70
CA SER A 50 -4.98 19.99 -15.79
C SER A 50 -4.82 18.50 -16.08
N ILE A 51 -3.77 17.86 -15.58
CA ILE A 51 -3.48 16.45 -15.84
C ILE A 51 -3.87 15.63 -14.62
N GLN A 52 -4.76 14.66 -14.83
CA GLN A 52 -5.09 13.67 -13.83
C GLN A 52 -4.27 12.40 -14.08
N LEU A 53 -3.23 12.17 -13.27
CA LEU A 53 -2.38 10.98 -13.40
C LEU A 53 -3.14 9.67 -13.11
N LEU A 54 -3.95 9.65 -12.06
CA LEU A 54 -4.78 8.51 -11.68
C LEU A 54 -6.23 8.77 -12.08
N SER A 55 -6.65 8.26 -13.25
CA SER A 55 -7.96 8.51 -13.86
C SER A 55 -9.05 7.51 -13.41
N SER A 56 -10.28 7.72 -13.89
CA SER A 56 -11.40 6.78 -13.70
C SER A 56 -11.13 5.42 -14.32
N ASP A 57 -10.31 5.35 -15.37
CA ASP A 57 -10.05 4.10 -16.09
C ASP A 57 -9.30 3.11 -15.19
N LEU A 58 -8.36 3.60 -14.39
CA LEU A 58 -7.66 2.80 -13.39
C LEU A 58 -8.61 2.23 -12.33
N LEU A 59 -9.65 3.00 -11.94
CA LEU A 59 -10.67 2.50 -11.01
C LEU A 59 -11.53 1.39 -11.63
N GLU A 60 -11.82 1.48 -12.92
CA GLU A 60 -12.54 0.41 -13.62
C GLU A 60 -11.67 -0.84 -13.79
N GLU A 61 -10.35 -0.68 -14.01
CA GLU A 61 -9.39 -1.80 -13.97
C GLU A 61 -9.38 -2.49 -12.60
N PHE A 62 -9.43 -1.73 -11.51
CA PHE A 62 -9.47 -2.27 -10.14
C PHE A 62 -10.71 -3.14 -9.87
N LYS A 63 -11.82 -2.85 -10.54
CA LYS A 63 -13.07 -3.62 -10.42
C LYS A 63 -13.13 -4.80 -11.39
N GLY A 64 -12.27 -4.81 -12.41
CA GLY A 64 -12.23 -5.83 -13.44
C GLY A 64 -11.60 -7.14 -13.00
N SER A 65 -11.51 -8.09 -13.93
CA SER A 65 -10.89 -9.41 -13.70
C SER A 65 -9.40 -9.34 -13.34
N LEU A 66 -8.72 -8.26 -13.71
CA LEU A 66 -7.31 -8.00 -13.40
C LEU A 66 -7.13 -7.09 -12.17
N GLY A 67 -8.20 -6.79 -11.42
CA GLY A 67 -8.15 -5.81 -10.33
C GLY A 67 -7.10 -6.11 -9.26
N CYS A 68 -6.90 -7.38 -8.91
CA CYS A 68 -5.85 -7.75 -7.94
C CYS A 68 -4.44 -7.42 -8.46
N GLN A 69 -4.18 -7.64 -9.75
CA GLN A 69 -2.90 -7.32 -10.37
C GLN A 69 -2.71 -5.81 -10.43
N ALA A 70 -3.72 -5.07 -10.93
CA ALA A 70 -3.68 -3.61 -11.03
C ALA A 70 -3.44 -2.94 -9.67
N VAL A 71 -4.11 -3.39 -8.60
CA VAL A 71 -3.88 -2.89 -7.24
C VAL A 71 -2.46 -3.23 -6.76
N SER A 72 -1.99 -4.45 -6.99
CA SER A 72 -0.63 -4.85 -6.59
C SER A 72 0.45 -4.04 -7.32
N GLU A 73 0.26 -3.77 -8.61
CA GLU A 73 1.17 -2.96 -9.43
C GLU A 73 1.16 -1.50 -8.98
N LEU A 74 -0.02 -0.89 -8.76
CA LEU A 74 -0.08 0.49 -8.27
C LEU A 74 0.58 0.63 -6.89
N MET A 75 0.30 -0.30 -5.97
CA MET A 75 0.97 -0.30 -4.66
C MET A 75 2.49 -0.45 -4.81
N GLY A 76 2.96 -1.32 -5.72
CA GLY A 76 4.38 -1.48 -6.06
C GLY A 76 5.01 -0.18 -6.54
N PHE A 77 4.41 0.45 -7.55
CA PHE A 77 4.84 1.73 -8.10
C PHE A 77 5.00 2.81 -7.01
N TYR A 78 4.01 2.97 -6.14
CA TYR A 78 4.12 3.97 -5.07
C TYR A 78 5.26 3.67 -4.08
N MET A 79 5.47 2.40 -3.73
CA MET A 79 6.52 2.02 -2.78
C MET A 79 7.93 2.05 -3.36
N GLU A 80 8.08 1.72 -4.63
CA GLU A 80 9.39 1.50 -5.27
C GLU A 80 9.87 2.75 -6.02
N GLU A 81 8.95 3.57 -6.53
CA GLU A 81 9.26 4.73 -7.37
C GLU A 81 8.88 6.05 -6.68
N VAL A 82 7.60 6.21 -6.31
CA VAL A 82 7.05 7.51 -5.89
C VAL A 82 7.54 7.92 -4.51
N LEU A 83 7.34 7.09 -3.48
CA LEU A 83 7.67 7.43 -2.10
C LEU A 83 9.19 7.63 -1.88
N PRO A 84 10.08 6.79 -2.45
CA PRO A 84 11.53 7.04 -2.38
C PRO A 84 11.92 8.39 -2.98
N SER A 85 11.33 8.76 -4.13
CA SER A 85 11.56 10.06 -4.77
C SER A 85 11.00 11.22 -3.95
N ALA A 86 9.81 11.05 -3.35
CA ALA A 86 9.20 12.05 -2.48
C ALA A 86 10.01 12.29 -1.20
N ILE A 87 10.64 11.25 -0.64
CA ILE A 87 11.55 11.35 0.50
C ILE A 87 12.76 12.22 0.17
N SER A 88 13.36 12.04 -1.01
CA SER A 88 14.55 12.79 -1.41
C SER A 88 14.24 14.25 -1.77
N ALA A 89 13.00 14.55 -2.18
CA ALA A 89 12.56 15.89 -2.56
C ALA A 89 12.37 16.86 -1.38
N SER A 90 12.18 16.36 -0.14
CA SER A 90 11.90 17.22 1.02
C SER A 90 12.42 16.68 2.35
N ALA A 91 13.51 17.26 2.85
CA ALA A 91 14.05 16.91 4.17
C ALA A 91 13.05 17.16 5.32
N GLN A 92 12.19 18.18 5.19
CA GLN A 92 11.16 18.51 6.20
C GLN A 92 10.08 17.41 6.28
N HIS A 93 9.67 16.83 5.15
CA HIS A 93 8.57 15.87 5.09
C HIS A 93 9.05 14.41 5.03
N GLN A 94 10.37 14.17 4.94
CA GLN A 94 10.98 12.84 4.86
C GLN A 94 10.40 11.85 5.88
N ARG A 95 10.25 12.27 7.15
CA ARG A 95 9.69 11.39 8.20
C ARG A 95 8.23 11.05 7.90
N SER A 96 7.38 12.04 7.61
CA SER A 96 5.97 11.82 7.34
C SER A 96 5.73 10.98 6.08
N VAL A 97 6.52 11.18 5.03
CA VAL A 97 6.49 10.34 3.81
C VAL A 97 6.95 8.91 4.11
N GLY A 98 8.03 8.74 4.88
CA GLY A 98 8.51 7.43 5.30
C GLY A 98 7.49 6.66 6.14
N ASP A 99 6.86 7.32 7.10
CA ASP A 99 5.78 6.75 7.92
C ASP A 99 4.56 6.36 7.06
N LEU A 100 4.18 7.19 6.09
CA LEU A 100 3.12 6.87 5.13
C LEU A 100 3.46 5.60 4.34
N GLY A 101 4.71 5.46 3.89
CA GLY A 101 5.20 4.26 3.24
C GLY A 101 5.13 3.02 4.12
N ASN A 102 5.46 3.14 5.41
CA ASN A 102 5.35 2.04 6.37
C ASN A 102 3.89 1.58 6.57
N LEU A 103 2.94 2.52 6.63
CA LEU A 103 1.51 2.20 6.70
C LEU A 103 1.04 1.47 5.43
N LEU A 104 1.48 1.92 4.25
CA LEU A 104 1.12 1.30 2.97
C LEU A 104 1.72 -0.11 2.84
N LEU A 105 2.98 -0.29 3.25
CA LEU A 105 3.64 -1.59 3.30
C LEU A 105 2.93 -2.56 4.25
N SER A 106 2.49 -2.06 5.41
CA SER A 106 1.72 -2.84 6.39
C SER A 106 0.38 -3.30 5.80
N LEU A 107 -0.35 -2.39 5.15
CA LEU A 107 -1.61 -2.71 4.45
C LEU A 107 -1.39 -3.75 3.34
N ARG A 108 -0.39 -3.55 2.47
CA ARG A 108 -0.04 -4.53 1.41
C ARG A 108 0.26 -5.90 2.01
N GLY A 109 1.04 -5.93 3.09
CA GLY A 109 1.38 -7.18 3.78
C GLY A 109 0.17 -7.87 4.37
N MET A 110 -0.79 -7.11 4.91
CA MET A 110 -2.05 -7.65 5.43
C MET A 110 -2.92 -8.22 4.31
N MET A 111 -3.12 -7.47 3.22
CA MET A 111 -3.89 -7.92 2.06
C MET A 111 -3.30 -9.16 1.38
N ARG A 112 -1.97 -9.28 1.32
CA ARG A 112 -1.30 -10.46 0.75
C ARG A 112 -1.46 -11.72 1.60
N ARG A 113 -1.70 -11.57 2.90
CA ARG A 113 -1.77 -12.70 3.84
C ARG A 113 -3.18 -13.25 4.05
N CYS A 114 -4.25 -12.50 3.75
CA CYS A 114 -5.59 -12.75 4.32
C CYS A 114 -6.76 -12.98 3.36
#